data_AF-G4YR19-F1
#
_entry.id   AF-G4YR19-F1
#
_cell.length_a   1.000
_cell.length_b   1.000
_cell.length_c   1.000
_cell.angle_alpha   90.00
_cell.angle_beta   90.00
_cell.angle_gamma   90.00
#
_symmetry.space_group_name_H-M   'P 1'
#
loop_
_entity.id
_entity.type
_entity.pdbx_description
1 polymer ?
#
loop_
_entity_poly.entity_id
_entity_poly.type
_entity_poly.pdbx_seq_one_letter_code
_entity_poly.pdbx_strand_id
1 'polypeptide(L)'
;EESVLRTYSNIHPQNTTRAYTNKQHEFKQWCDNKGAAFNDLTRHTVTGPKVHLFLEECVIGREKRRKDRDGRCEKIAKSSQKRLKINNYPSPRDDAVTSLLKSTEYEEDDRRRKNFADRGADTMLDGYTTTEQIQKIARFY
;
A
#
# COMPACT_ATOMS: atom_id res chain seq x y z
N GLU A 1 -34.00 9.08 -9.32
CA GLU A 1 -32.85 8.66 -10.16
C GLU A 1 -31.75 8.08 -9.26
N GLU A 2 -32.01 6.90 -8.72
CA GLU A 2 -31.25 6.29 -7.63
C GLU A 2 -30.86 4.88 -8.07
N SER A 3 -29.76 4.71 -8.82
CA SER A 3 -29.38 3.33 -9.25
C SER A 3 -27.94 3.13 -9.72
N VAL A 4 -27.22 4.14 -10.20
CA VAL A 4 -25.90 3.88 -10.82
C VAL A 4 -24.77 3.75 -9.80
N LEU A 5 -24.87 4.34 -8.60
CA LEU A 5 -23.81 4.31 -7.59
C LEU A 5 -23.72 2.97 -6.82
N ARG A 6 -24.78 2.16 -6.81
CA ARG A 6 -24.86 0.96 -5.94
C ARG A 6 -24.16 -0.26 -6.51
N THR A 7 -23.85 -0.28 -7.82
CA THR A 7 -23.23 -1.43 -8.50
C THR A 7 -21.71 -1.35 -8.58
N TYR A 8 -21.08 -0.22 -8.24
CA TYR A 8 -19.62 -0.04 -8.32
C TYR A 8 -18.84 -0.42 -7.07
N SER A 9 -19.50 -0.55 -5.91
CA SER A 9 -18.84 -0.86 -4.64
C SER A 9 -18.23 -2.26 -4.56
N ASN A 10 -18.69 -3.20 -5.40
CA ASN A 10 -18.25 -4.61 -5.39
C ASN A 10 -17.29 -4.98 -6.54
N ILE A 11 -16.87 -4.02 -7.37
CA ILE A 11 -15.97 -4.30 -8.51
C ILE A 11 -14.51 -4.16 -8.13
N HIS A 12 -14.23 -3.40 -7.07
CA HIS A 12 -12.85 -3.18 -6.63
C HIS A 12 -12.34 -4.35 -5.78
N PRO A 13 -11.14 -4.85 -6.06
CA PRO A 13 -10.48 -5.83 -5.22
C PRO A 13 -10.42 -5.37 -3.76
N GLN A 14 -10.47 -6.34 -2.85
CA GLN A 14 -10.45 -6.06 -1.41
C GLN A 14 -9.24 -5.20 -0.99
N ASN A 15 -8.09 -5.40 -1.65
CA ASN A 15 -6.88 -4.61 -1.41
C ASN A 15 -7.05 -3.15 -1.82
N THR A 16 -7.58 -2.90 -3.02
CA THR A 16 -7.89 -1.57 -3.54
C THR A 16 -8.88 -0.86 -2.62
N THR A 17 -10.00 -1.51 -2.30
CA THR A 17 -10.99 -0.96 -1.35
C THR A 17 -10.31 -0.57 -0.04
N ARG A 18 -9.57 -1.48 0.58
CA ARG A 18 -8.87 -1.22 1.85
C ARG A 18 -7.82 -0.10 1.74
N ALA A 19 -7.11 0.02 0.62
CA ALA A 19 -6.10 1.05 0.42
C ALA A 19 -6.69 2.46 0.26
N TYR A 20 -7.86 2.57 -0.38
CA TYR A 20 -8.49 3.85 -0.72
C TYR A 20 -9.55 4.29 0.30
N THR A 21 -10.24 3.38 1.00
CA THR A 21 -11.33 3.72 1.94
C THR A 21 -10.90 4.78 2.95
N ASN A 22 -9.75 4.58 3.62
CA ASN A 22 -9.27 5.53 4.62
C ASN A 22 -8.92 6.90 4.02
N LYS A 23 -8.36 6.92 2.79
CA LYS A 23 -8.01 8.17 2.10
C LYS A 23 -9.26 8.92 1.67
N GLN A 24 -10.26 8.21 1.16
CA GLN A 24 -11.55 8.76 0.76
C GLN A 24 -12.29 9.34 1.95
N HIS A 25 -12.29 8.65 3.09
CA HIS A 25 -12.90 9.14 4.32
C HIS A 25 -12.21 10.43 4.81
N GLU A 26 -10.87 10.45 4.85
CA GLU A 26 -10.09 11.63 5.25
C GLU A 26 -10.38 12.84 4.34
N PHE A 27 -10.46 12.63 3.02
CA PHE A 27 -10.82 13.68 2.07
C PHE A 27 -12.25 14.19 2.24
N LYS A 28 -13.23 13.29 2.46
CA LYS A 28 -14.63 13.67 2.70
C LYS A 28 -14.76 14.49 3.98
N GLN A 29 -14.14 14.04 5.07
CA GLN A 29 -14.12 14.75 6.33
C GLN A 29 -13.47 16.13 6.20
N TRP A 30 -12.38 16.24 5.45
CA TRP A 30 -11.77 17.54 5.13
C TRP A 30 -12.74 18.45 4.34
N CYS A 31 -13.46 17.91 3.35
CA CYS A 31 -14.48 18.67 2.62
C CYS A 31 -15.63 19.13 3.53
N ASP A 32 -16.05 18.29 4.49
CA ASP A 32 -17.11 18.63 5.45
C ASP A 32 -16.65 19.73 6.42
N ASN A 33 -15.39 19.68 6.87
CA ASN A 33 -14.79 20.71 7.73
C ASN A 33 -14.65 22.06 7.02
N LYS A 34 -14.43 22.06 5.70
CA LYS A 34 -14.41 23.28 4.88
C LYS A 34 -15.80 23.92 4.73
N GLY A 35 -16.86 23.16 5.01
CA GLY A 35 -18.24 23.66 5.09
C GLY A 35 -18.67 24.46 3.85
N ALA A 36 -19.09 25.71 4.08
CA ALA A 36 -19.63 26.59 3.05
C ALA A 36 -18.62 27.00 1.95
N ALA A 37 -17.32 26.70 2.10
CA ALA A 37 -16.34 26.93 1.03
C ALA A 37 -16.60 26.05 -0.21
N PHE A 38 -17.37 24.97 -0.06
CA PHE A 38 -17.76 24.10 -1.16
C PHE A 38 -19.28 24.02 -1.28
N ASN A 39 -19.79 24.02 -2.51
CA ASN A 39 -21.21 23.82 -2.80
C ASN A 39 -21.67 22.44 -2.30
N ASP A 40 -22.80 22.39 -1.60
CA ASP A 40 -23.40 21.18 -1.02
C ASP A 40 -23.56 20.03 -2.02
N LEU A 41 -23.95 20.31 -3.26
CA LEU A 41 -24.14 19.29 -4.29
C LEU A 41 -22.82 18.70 -4.80
N THR A 42 -21.73 19.47 -4.76
CA THR A 42 -20.42 19.07 -5.32
C THR A 42 -19.34 18.96 -4.25
N ARG A 43 -19.74 18.96 -2.98
CA ARG A 43 -18.82 19.05 -1.84
C ARG A 43 -17.76 17.96 -1.89
N HIS A 44 -18.18 16.71 -2.11
CA HIS A 44 -17.31 15.54 -2.18
C HIS A 44 -16.77 15.25 -3.60
N THR A 45 -17.16 16.04 -4.61
CA THR A 45 -16.60 15.91 -5.95
C THR A 45 -15.12 16.28 -5.92
N VAL A 46 -14.29 15.33 -6.34
CA VAL A 46 -12.83 15.46 -6.39
C VAL A 46 -12.48 16.31 -7.62
N THR A 47 -11.85 17.46 -7.39
CA THR A 47 -11.34 18.33 -8.46
C THR A 47 -9.85 18.57 -8.23
N GLY A 48 -9.11 18.90 -9.30
CA GLY A 48 -7.68 19.21 -9.20
C GLY A 48 -7.34 20.23 -8.10
N PRO A 49 -8.02 21.40 -8.05
CA PRO A 49 -7.79 22.39 -7.00
C PRO A 49 -8.06 21.88 -5.58
N LYS A 50 -9.13 21.09 -5.38
CA LYS A 50 -9.44 20.51 -4.06
C LYS A 50 -8.39 19.51 -3.62
N VAL A 51 -7.92 18.65 -4.53
CA VAL A 51 -6.85 17.69 -4.22
C VAL A 51 -5.57 18.43 -3.85
N HIS A 52 -5.19 19.45 -4.63
CA HIS A 52 -4.02 20.26 -4.32
C HIS A 52 -4.10 20.87 -2.91
N LEU A 53 -5.21 21.54 -2.60
CA LEU A 53 -5.42 22.17 -1.30
C LEU A 53 -5.43 21.15 -0.15
N PHE A 54 -6.09 20.01 -0.34
CA PHE A 54 -6.10 18.92 0.64
C PHE A 54 -4.68 18.38 0.91
N LEU A 55 -3.88 18.20 -0.14
CA LEU A 55 -2.52 17.71 0.01
C LEU A 55 -1.67 18.70 0.82
N GLU A 56 -1.77 19.99 0.49
CA GLU A 56 -1.05 21.07 1.18
C GLU A 56 -1.44 21.17 2.67
N GLU A 57 -2.73 21.13 2.97
CA GLU A 57 -3.21 21.35 4.34
C GLU A 57 -3.14 20.11 5.24
N CYS A 58 -3.32 18.91 4.69
CA CYS A 58 -3.54 17.69 5.49
C CYS A 58 -2.50 16.59 5.27
N VAL A 59 -1.75 16.61 4.16
CA VAL A 59 -0.88 15.49 3.78
C VAL A 59 0.60 15.87 3.82
N ILE A 60 0.97 17.03 3.29
CA ILE A 60 2.35 17.52 3.28
C ILE A 60 2.74 17.89 4.72
N GLY A 61 3.92 17.44 5.16
CA GLY A 61 4.42 17.71 6.51
C GLY A 61 3.83 16.84 7.63
N ARG A 62 2.86 15.97 7.35
CA ARG A 62 2.28 15.08 8.39
C ARG A 62 3.31 14.09 8.92
N GLU A 63 3.27 13.81 10.22
CA GLU A 63 4.07 12.74 10.80
C GLU A 63 3.71 11.39 10.17
N LYS A 64 4.72 10.57 9.89
CA LYS A 64 4.49 9.23 9.34
C LYS A 64 3.67 8.43 10.34
N ARG A 65 2.49 7.97 9.92
CA ARG A 65 1.66 7.03 10.69
C ARG A 65 2.54 5.84 11.09
N ARG A 66 2.87 5.73 12.38
CA ARG A 66 3.64 4.61 12.90
C ARG A 66 2.79 3.37 12.67
N LYS A 67 3.32 2.42 11.90
CA LYS A 67 2.75 1.09 11.84
C LYS A 67 3.05 0.47 13.20
N ASP A 68 2.03 0.30 14.04
CA ASP A 68 2.17 -0.56 15.21
C ASP A 68 2.65 -1.92 14.69
N ARG A 69 3.88 -2.27 15.07
CA ARG A 69 4.52 -3.53 14.70
C ARG A 69 4.01 -4.65 15.61
N ASP A 70 2.71 -4.68 15.90
CA ASP A 70 2.12 -5.79 16.61
C ASP A 70 1.60 -6.78 15.58
N GLY A 71 2.25 -7.94 15.47
CA GLY A 71 1.87 -8.97 14.50
C GLY A 71 2.95 -9.43 13.51
N ARG A 72 4.23 -9.42 13.88
CA ARG A 72 5.22 -10.31 13.24
C ARG A 72 5.81 -11.28 14.27
N CYS A 73 5.02 -12.31 14.60
CA CYS A 73 5.53 -13.64 14.90
C CYS A 73 6.30 -14.11 13.64
N GLU A 74 7.56 -14.54 13.62
CA GLU A 74 8.43 -15.09 14.65
C GLU A 74 9.89 -14.81 14.21
N LYS A 75 10.57 -13.86 14.85
CA LYS A 75 12.06 -13.80 14.88
C LYS A 75 12.55 -13.75 16.33
N ILE A 76 11.81 -14.43 17.21
CA ILE A 76 11.79 -14.18 18.65
C ILE A 76 13.01 -14.80 19.37
N ALA A 77 13.61 -15.87 18.84
CA ALA A 77 14.69 -16.56 19.54
C ALA A 77 15.97 -15.70 19.70
N LYS A 78 16.57 -15.22 18.61
CA LYS A 78 17.87 -14.51 18.65
C LYS A 78 17.78 -13.14 19.33
N SER A 79 16.70 -12.41 19.08
CA SER A 79 16.50 -11.06 19.63
C SER A 79 16.25 -11.10 21.13
N SER A 80 15.50 -12.09 21.63
CA SER A 80 15.23 -12.26 23.06
C SER A 80 16.46 -12.74 23.83
N GLN A 81 17.24 -13.68 23.27
CA GLN A 81 18.49 -14.15 23.89
C GLN A 81 19.52 -13.03 24.10
N LYS A 82 19.69 -12.13 23.11
CA LYS A 82 20.61 -10.99 23.22
C LYS A 82 20.11 -9.95 24.24
N ARG A 83 18.80 -9.71 24.29
CA ARG A 83 18.15 -8.79 25.24
C ARG A 83 18.27 -9.28 26.69
N LEU A 84 18.19 -10.60 26.88
CA LEU A 84 18.36 -11.27 28.17
C LEU A 84 19.83 -11.59 28.49
N LYS A 85 20.79 -11.17 27.63
CA LYS A 85 22.23 -11.46 27.75
C LYS A 85 22.58 -12.95 27.90
N ILE A 86 21.73 -13.85 27.39
CA ILE A 86 21.97 -15.31 27.41
C ILE A 86 23.04 -15.68 26.37
N ASN A 87 23.14 -14.93 25.28
CA ASN A 87 24.10 -15.16 24.20
C ASN A 87 25.02 -13.94 24.01
N ASN A 88 26.32 -14.15 24.20
CA ASN A 88 27.36 -13.11 24.06
C ASN A 88 28.21 -13.26 22.79
N TYR A 89 27.87 -14.19 21.89
CA TYR A 89 28.55 -14.35 20.60
C TYR A 89 28.15 -13.25 19.61
N PRO A 90 29.05 -12.87 18.67
CA PRO A 90 28.74 -11.90 17.63
C PRO A 90 27.63 -12.39 16.70
N SER A 91 27.04 -11.47 15.93
CA SER A 91 26.00 -11.81 14.96
C SER A 91 26.53 -12.87 13.99
N PRO A 92 25.78 -13.96 13.72
CA PRO A 92 26.18 -14.96 12.73
C PRO A 92 26.07 -14.45 11.28
N ARG A 93 25.56 -13.22 11.09
CA ARG A 93 25.75 -12.46 9.85
C ARG A 93 26.95 -11.56 10.04
N ASP A 94 28.14 -12.11 9.85
CA ASP A 94 29.35 -11.32 9.69
C ASP A 94 29.40 -10.69 8.29
N ASP A 95 30.47 -9.94 8.00
CA ASP A 95 30.60 -9.24 6.72
C ASP A 95 30.74 -10.21 5.54
N ALA A 96 31.36 -11.37 5.75
CA ALA A 96 31.51 -12.41 4.73
C ALA A 96 30.15 -13.03 4.36
N VAL A 97 29.36 -13.44 5.36
CA VAL A 97 28.00 -13.96 5.18
C VAL A 97 27.08 -12.90 4.57
N THR A 98 27.23 -11.65 4.98
CA THR A 98 26.43 -10.54 4.43
C THR A 98 26.77 -10.29 2.97
N SER A 99 28.05 -10.34 2.60
CA SER A 99 28.51 -10.18 1.22
C SER A 99 28.04 -11.33 0.34
N LEU A 100 28.14 -12.58 0.82
CA LEU A 100 27.63 -13.76 0.12
C LEU A 100 26.12 -13.65 -0.16
N LEU A 101 25.32 -13.30 0.84
CA LEU A 101 23.88 -13.13 0.68
C LEU A 101 23.55 -12.06 -0.37
N LYS A 102 24.25 -10.92 -0.35
CA LYS A 102 24.06 -9.84 -1.34
C LYS A 102 24.41 -10.30 -2.75
N SER A 103 25.51 -11.00 -2.94
CA SER A 103 25.90 -11.53 -4.25
C SER A 103 24.84 -12.50 -4.77
N THR A 104 24.36 -13.42 -3.93
CA THR A 104 23.30 -14.37 -4.34
C THR A 104 21.98 -13.66 -4.69
N GLU A 105 21.59 -12.62 -3.95
CA GLU A 105 20.38 -11.83 -4.25
C GLU A 105 20.52 -11.08 -5.58
N TYR A 106 21.70 -10.52 -5.85
CA TYR A 106 22.01 -9.83 -7.11
C TYR A 106 21.98 -10.77 -8.30
N GLU A 107 22.60 -11.95 -8.21
CA GLU A 107 22.59 -12.96 -9.27
C GLU A 107 21.16 -13.44 -9.58
N GLU A 108 20.35 -13.63 -8.55
CA GLU A 108 18.95 -13.99 -8.71
C GLU A 108 18.12 -12.88 -9.38
N ASP A 109 18.34 -11.61 -9.03
CA ASP A 109 17.68 -10.48 -9.69
C ASP A 109 18.13 -10.34 -11.16
N ASP A 110 19.43 -10.48 -11.43
CA ASP A 110 19.98 -10.46 -12.79
C ASP A 110 19.40 -11.61 -13.64
N ARG A 111 19.29 -12.80 -13.06
CA ARG A 111 18.63 -13.96 -13.70
C ARG A 111 17.16 -13.66 -14.00
N ARG A 112 16.41 -13.09 -13.05
CA ARG A 112 15.00 -12.71 -13.26
C ARG A 112 14.86 -11.68 -14.38
N ARG A 113 15.75 -10.68 -14.44
CA ARG A 113 15.77 -9.67 -15.51
C ARG A 113 16.08 -10.28 -16.87
N LYS A 114 17.12 -11.13 -16.97
CA LYS A 114 17.50 -11.83 -18.21
C LYS A 114 16.39 -12.74 -18.73
N ASN A 115 15.68 -13.40 -17.83
CA ASN A 115 14.58 -14.30 -18.17
C ASN A 115 13.24 -13.56 -18.39
N PHE A 116 13.23 -12.23 -18.38
CA PHE A 116 12.01 -11.41 -18.47
C PHE A 116 10.90 -11.93 -17.53
N ALA A 117 11.27 -12.34 -16.32
CA ALA A 117 10.32 -12.76 -15.31
C ALA A 117 9.47 -11.53 -14.92
N ASP A 118 8.34 -11.39 -15.61
CA ASP A 118 7.48 -10.22 -15.56
C ASP A 118 6.84 -10.07 -14.17
N ARG A 119 6.86 -8.84 -13.64
CA ARG A 119 6.14 -8.47 -12.42
C ARG A 119 4.62 -8.34 -12.65
N GLY A 120 4.15 -8.43 -13.90
CA GLY A 120 2.74 -8.50 -14.27
C GLY A 120 2.04 -9.80 -13.86
N ALA A 121 2.77 -10.88 -13.52
CA ALA A 121 2.16 -12.09 -12.96
C ALA A 121 1.47 -11.82 -11.60
N ASP A 122 1.95 -10.83 -10.85
CA ASP A 122 1.37 -10.37 -9.59
C ASP A 122 0.12 -9.48 -9.78
N THR A 123 -0.25 -9.11 -11.00
CA THR A 123 -1.52 -8.38 -11.23
C THR A 123 -2.74 -9.22 -10.80
N MET A 124 -2.65 -10.55 -10.85
CA MET A 124 -3.67 -11.44 -10.22
C MET A 124 -3.67 -11.36 -8.69
N LEU A 125 -2.53 -11.06 -8.05
CA LEU A 125 -2.40 -10.85 -6.61
C LEU A 125 -2.96 -9.50 -6.14
N ASP A 126 -3.20 -8.56 -7.06
CA ASP A 126 -3.91 -7.31 -6.77
C ASP A 126 -5.42 -7.53 -6.55
N GLY A 127 -5.88 -8.78 -6.68
CA GLY A 127 -7.23 -9.24 -6.33
C GLY A 127 -8.25 -9.09 -7.46
N TYR A 128 -7.79 -8.87 -8.69
CA TYR A 128 -8.58 -9.04 -9.90
C TYR A 128 -8.51 -10.52 -10.33
N THR A 129 -9.32 -11.35 -9.71
CA THR A 129 -9.25 -12.82 -9.88
C THR A 129 -10.10 -13.34 -11.03
N THR A 130 -11.01 -12.53 -11.58
CA THR A 130 -11.88 -12.95 -12.70
C THR A 130 -11.58 -12.21 -13.99
N THR A 131 -11.66 -12.94 -15.11
CA THR A 131 -11.48 -12.40 -16.47
C THR A 131 -12.41 -11.24 -16.76
N GLU A 132 -13.63 -11.26 -16.21
CA GLU A 132 -14.61 -10.17 -16.34
C GLU A 132 -14.15 -8.88 -15.65
N GLN A 133 -13.52 -8.98 -14.47
CA GLN A 133 -12.99 -7.82 -13.76
C GLN A 133 -11.86 -7.17 -14.58
N ILE A 134 -10.97 -8.00 -15.15
CA ILE A 134 -9.87 -7.54 -16.00
C ILE A 134 -10.42 -6.87 -17.28
N GLN A 135 -11.39 -7.49 -17.94
CA GLN A 135 -12.03 -6.91 -19.14
C GLN A 135 -12.72 -5.58 -18.87
N LYS A 136 -13.32 -5.39 -17.69
CA LYS A 136 -13.93 -4.10 -17.32
C LYS A 136 -12.88 -2.99 -17.19
N ILE A 137 -11.70 -3.27 -16.63
CA ILE A 137 -10.60 -2.30 -16.53
C ILE A 137 -10.10 -1.93 -17.93
N ALA A 138 -9.89 -2.93 -18.80
CA ALA A 138 -9.36 -2.73 -20.14
C ALA A 138 -10.28 -1.91 -21.06
N ARG A 139 -11.58 -1.80 -20.76
CA ARG A 139 -12.52 -0.97 -21.52
C ARG A 139 -12.48 0.52 -21.15
N PHE A 140 -11.84 0.87 -20.05
CA PHE A 140 -11.76 2.26 -19.57
C PHE A 140 -10.46 2.99 -19.96
N TYR A 141 -9.49 2.27 -20.51
CA TYR A 141 -8.25 2.82 -21.07
C TYR A 141 -8.27 2.71 -22.60
#